data_AF-A0A7Y0L9G6-F1
#
_entry.id   AF-A0A7Y0L9G6-F1
#
_cell.length_a   1.000
_cell.length_b   1.000
_cell.length_c   1.000
_cell.angle_alpha   90.00
_cell.angle_beta   90.00
_cell.angle_gamma   90.00
#
_symmetry.space_group_name_H-M   'P 1'
#
loop_
_entity.id
_entity.type
_entity.pdbx_description
1 polymer ?
#
loop_
_entity_poly.entity_id
_entity_poly.type
_entity_poly.pdbx_seq_one_letter_code
_entity_poly.pdbx_strand_id
1 'polypeptide(L)' 'RLKEDHMRNGQLKPAYNVQMGTENQFILGYSVHQNRTDAGCLIPHLERLRTLVGRLPQTIVADAGYGSEENFAYVEK' A
#
# COMPACT_ATOMS: atom_id res chain seq x y z
N ARG A 1 -11.43 4.24 6.75
CA ARG A 1 -12.07 5.26 7.62
C ARG A 1 -11.15 6.45 7.62
N LEU A 2 -11.48 7.47 6.83
CA LEU A 2 -10.75 8.74 6.92
C LEU A 2 -11.01 9.32 8.33
N LYS A 3 -9.98 9.82 9.01
CA LYS A 3 -10.21 10.59 10.25
C LYS A 3 -10.97 11.86 9.86
N GLU A 4 -12.11 12.08 10.49
CA GLU A 4 -12.86 13.31 10.36
C GLU A 4 -12.19 14.38 11.22
N ASP A 5 -11.30 15.17 10.64
CA ASP A 5 -11.23 16.56 11.08
C ASP A 5 -12.28 17.32 10.26
N HIS A 6 -13.37 17.72 10.95
CA HIS A 6 -14.34 18.75 10.52
C HIS A 6 -15.64 18.37 9.79
N MET A 7 -16.19 17.16 9.90
CA MET A 7 -17.58 16.91 9.47
C MET A 7 -18.42 16.45 10.67
N ARG A 8 -19.24 17.37 11.22
CA ARG A 8 -19.98 17.24 12.49
C ARG A 8 -21.16 16.25 12.42
N ASN A 9 -21.14 15.27 11.52
CA ASN A 9 -22.26 14.38 11.21
C ASN A 9 -21.90 12.88 11.23
N GLY A 10 -20.65 12.49 11.53
CA GLY A 10 -20.28 11.11 11.86
C GLY A 10 -20.46 10.10 10.73
N GLN A 11 -20.66 10.56 9.49
CA GLN A 11 -20.93 9.72 8.34
C GLN A 11 -19.62 9.33 7.65
N LEU A 12 -19.41 8.02 7.48
CA LEU A 12 -18.23 7.50 6.79
C LEU A 12 -18.22 7.93 5.32
N LYS A 13 -17.16 8.62 4.91
CA LYS A 13 -16.93 8.93 3.50
C LYS A 13 -16.29 7.73 2.79
N PRO A 14 -16.78 7.36 1.59
CA PRO A 14 -16.06 6.41 0.74
C PRO A 14 -14.71 7.02 0.36
N ALA A 15 -13.66 6.22 0.47
CA ALA A 15 -12.30 6.60 0.09
C ALA A 15 -11.56 5.35 -0.37
N TYR A 16 -10.61 5.54 -1.27
CA TYR A 16 -9.69 4.50 -1.70
C TYR A 16 -8.33 4.72 -1.04
N ASN A 17 -7.62 3.63 -0.80
CA ASN A 17 -6.23 3.65 -0.39
C ASN A 17 -5.33 3.56 -1.64
N VAL A 18 -4.64 4.65 -1.95
CA VAL A 18 -3.71 4.72 -3.09
C VAL A 18 -2.31 4.42 -2.58
N GLN A 19 -1.66 3.48 -3.25
CA GLN A 19 -0.36 2.95 -2.92
C GLN A 19 0.61 3.32 -4.04
N MET A 20 1.82 3.80 -3.70
CA MET A 20 2.82 4.22 -4.67
C MET A 20 4.17 3.59 -4.34
N GLY A 21 4.80 2.99 -5.34
CA GLY A 21 6.15 2.45 -5.24
C GLY A 21 7.14 3.39 -5.91
N THR A 22 8.23 3.71 -5.22
CA THR A 22 9.27 4.62 -5.72
C THR A 22 10.66 4.03 -5.59
N GLU A 23 11.54 4.32 -6.53
CA GLU A 23 12.96 3.97 -6.49
C GLU A 23 13.77 5.10 -7.11
N ASN A 24 14.89 5.50 -6.48
CA ASN A 24 15.80 6.53 -6.99
C ASN A 24 15.09 7.83 -7.43
N GLN A 25 14.11 8.29 -6.64
CA GLN A 25 13.28 9.47 -6.93
C GLN A 25 12.33 9.35 -8.14
N PHE A 26 12.14 8.14 -8.67
CA PHE A 26 11.15 7.85 -9.70
C PHE A 26 9.96 7.08 -9.15
N ILE A 27 8.78 7.34 -9.69
CA ILE A 27 7.58 6.53 -9.44
C ILE A 27 7.64 5.31 -10.37
N LEU A 28 7.68 4.12 -9.79
CA LEU A 28 7.68 2.86 -10.52
C LEU A 28 6.27 2.36 -10.85
N GLY A 29 5.30 2.70 -10.01
CA GLY A 29 3.91 2.33 -10.23
C GLY A 29 3.00 2.67 -9.06
N TYR A 30 1.70 2.50 -9.27
CA TYR A 30 0.66 2.73 -8.28
C TYR A 30 -0.42 1.64 -8.32
N SER A 31 -1.14 1.50 -7.21
CA SER A 31 -2.36 0.70 -7.13
C SER A 31 -3.40 1.36 -6.23
N VAL A 32 -4.67 1.01 -6.45
CA VAL A 32 -5.82 1.59 -5.75
C VAL A 32 -6.58 0.46 -5.09
N HIS A 33 -6.80 0.58 -3.77
CA HIS A 33 -7.43 -0.46 -2.96
C HIS A 33 -8.65 0.08 -2.24
N GLN A 34 -9.62 -0.81 -2.00
CA GLN A 34 -10.77 -0.52 -1.13
C GLN A 34 -10.49 -0.87 0.34
N ASN A 35 -9.26 -1.26 0.65
CA ASN A 35 -8.84 -1.65 1.99
C ASN A 35 -8.65 -0.43 2.88
N ARG A 36 -9.06 -0.58 4.15
CA ARG A 36 -8.97 0.50 5.14
C ARG A 36 -7.54 0.71 5.67
N THR A 37 -6.74 -0.35 5.71
CA THR A 37 -5.39 -0.38 6.31
C THR A 37 -4.35 -0.75 5.26
N ASP A 38 -3.12 -0.29 5.48
CA ASP A 38 -2.01 -0.49 4.54
C ASP A 38 -1.49 -1.93 4.53
N ALA A 39 -1.54 -2.63 5.68
CA ALA A 39 -1.14 -4.03 5.82
C ALA A 39 -1.70 -4.95 4.71
N GLY A 40 -2.97 -4.81 4.36
CA GLY A 40 -3.59 -5.65 3.31
C GLY A 40 -3.30 -5.20 1.88
N CYS A 41 -2.55 -4.12 1.67
CA CYS A 41 -2.30 -3.53 0.36
C CYS A 41 -0.90 -3.85 -0.20
N LEU A 42 0.05 -4.26 0.64
CA LEU A 42 1.45 -4.47 0.26
C LEU A 42 1.59 -5.53 -0.85
N ILE A 43 1.18 -6.77 -0.56
CA ILE A 43 1.34 -7.90 -1.48
C ILE A 43 0.63 -7.63 -2.81
N PRO A 44 -0.64 -7.19 -2.85
CA PRO A 44 -1.29 -6.83 -4.10
C PRO A 44 -0.59 -5.68 -4.87
N HIS A 45 -0.01 -4.71 -4.15
CA HIS A 45 0.76 -3.63 -4.77
C HIS A 45 2.07 -4.15 -5.39
N LEU A 46 2.81 -5.01 -4.67
CA LEU A 46 4.06 -5.60 -5.15
C LEU A 46 3.83 -6.52 -6.35
N GLU A 47 2.81 -7.37 -6.33
CA GLU A 47 2.48 -8.19 -7.51
C GLU A 47 2.15 -7.33 -8.73
N ARG A 48 1.41 -6.23 -8.54
CA ARG A 48 1.17 -5.27 -9.62
C ARG A 48 2.48 -4.63 -10.10
N LEU A 49 3.34 -4.16 -9.20
CA LEU A 49 4.65 -3.62 -9.58
C LEU A 49 5.46 -4.63 -10.36
N ARG A 50 5.54 -5.88 -9.90
CA ARG A 50 6.23 -6.97 -10.59
C ARG A 50 5.74 -7.15 -12.01
N THR A 51 4.44 -7.05 -12.26
CA THR A 51 3.89 -7.12 -13.64
C THR A 51 4.25 -5.90 -14.49
N LEU A 52 4.44 -4.73 -13.90
CA LEU A 52 4.77 -3.49 -14.62
C LEU A 52 6.27 -3.35 -14.93
N VAL A 53 7.13 -3.63 -13.95
CA VAL A 53 8.59 -3.46 -14.06
C VAL A 53 9.35 -4.78 -14.25
N GLY A 54 8.66 -5.92 -14.23
CA GLY A 54 9.22 -7.26 -14.48
C GLY A 54 10.01 -7.86 -13.30
N ARG A 55 10.38 -7.06 -12.30
CA ARG A 55 11.11 -7.49 -11.11
C ARG A 55 10.71 -6.68 -9.88
N LEU A 56 10.95 -7.25 -8.71
CA LEU A 56 10.85 -6.55 -7.42
C LEU A 56 12.22 -6.06 -6.97
N PRO A 57 12.29 -4.98 -6.18
CA PRO A 57 13.54 -4.52 -5.58
C PRO A 57 14.05 -5.56 -4.57
N GLN A 58 15.37 -5.61 -4.37
CA GLN A 58 15.99 -6.51 -3.38
C GLN A 58 15.63 -6.14 -1.94
N THR A 59 15.31 -4.87 -1.70
CA THR A 59 14.92 -4.37 -0.39
C THR A 59 13.65 -3.58 -0.54
N ILE A 60 12.64 -3.96 0.23
CA ILE A 60 11.36 -3.26 0.28
C ILE A 60 11.34 -2.44 1.57
N VAL A 61 11.14 -1.13 1.43
CA VAL A 61 10.99 -0.22 2.56
C VAL A 61 9.56 0.30 2.54
N ALA A 62 8.87 0.13 3.66
CA ALA A 62 7.49 0.56 3.85
C ALA A 62 7.32 1.12 5.27
N ASP A 63 6.23 1.87 5.50
CA ASP A 63 5.93 2.34 6.85
C ASP A 63 5.49 1.20 7.80
N ALA A 64 5.40 1.49 9.09
CA ALA A 64 5.02 0.49 10.10
C ALA A 64 3.57 -0.03 9.95
N GLY A 65 2.70 0.69 9.25
CA GLY A 65 1.32 0.30 8.95
C GLY A 65 1.20 -0.88 7.99
N TYR A 66 2.28 -1.23 7.29
CA TYR A 66 2.39 -2.46 6.50
C TYR A 66 2.88 -3.66 7.33
N GLY A 67 3.23 -3.48 8.60
CA GLY A 67 3.69 -4.58 9.45
C GLY A 67 2.58 -5.61 9.71
N SER A 68 2.71 -6.79 9.09
CA SER A 68 1.88 -7.96 9.36
C SER A 68 2.71 -9.23 9.15
N GLU A 69 2.39 -10.29 9.88
CA GLU A 69 3.06 -11.61 9.72
C GLU A 69 3.02 -12.09 8.27
N GLU A 70 1.88 -11.92 7.61
CA GLU A 70 1.69 -12.25 6.19
C GLU A 70 2.66 -11.48 5.27
N ASN A 71 2.82 -10.17 5.52
CA ASN A 71 3.73 -9.34 4.73
C ASN A 71 5.19 -9.72 4.97
N PHE A 72 5.59 -10.00 6.22
CA PHE A 72 6.93 -10.47 6.52
C PHE A 72 7.22 -11.82 5.85
N ALA A 73 6.31 -12.78 5.96
CA ALA A 73 6.45 -14.09 5.32
C ALA A 73 6.48 -14.02 3.78
N TYR A 74 5.89 -12.97 3.18
CA TYR A 74 5.98 -12.73 1.75
C TYR A 74 7.33 -12.15 1.33
N VAL A 75 7.88 -11.18 2.07
CA VAL A 75 9.14 -10.50 1.70
C VAL A 75 10.41 -11.23 2.15
N GLU A 76 10.31 -12.18 3.09
CA GLU A 76 11.44 -13.03 3.51
C GLU A 76 11.77 -14.16 2.51
N LYS A 77 10.91 -14.39 1.51
CA LYS A 77 11.13 -15.40 0.46
C LYS A 77 12.09 -14.92 -0.63
#